data_AF-A0A3D2MM52-F1
#
_entry.id   AF-A0A3D2MM52-F1
#
_cell.length_a   1.000
_cell.length_b   1.000
_cell.length_c   1.000
_cell.angle_alpha   90.00
_cell.angle_beta   90.00
_cell.angle_gamma   90.00
#
_symmetry.space_group_name_H-M   'P 1'
#
loop_
_entity.id
_entity.type
_entity.pdbx_description
1 polymer ?
#
loop_
_entity_poly.entity_id
_entity_poly.type
_entity_poly.pdbx_seq_one_letter_code
_entity_poly.pdbx_strand_id
1 'polypeptide(L)' 'PPRYNVAPTQEVVSILRNGSAHMEWLQWGLIPSWAKDETIGAKMINARAETLAEKP' A
#
# COMPACT_ATOMS: atom_id res chain seq x y z
N PRO A 1 1.59 -19.31 7.34
CA PRO A 1 0.84 -20.20 6.41
C PRO A 1 0.61 -19.46 5.09
N PRO A 2 0.53 -20.16 3.93
CA PRO A 2 0.22 -19.51 2.66
C PRO A 2 -1.18 -18.89 2.71
N ARG A 3 -1.32 -17.70 2.11
CA ARG A 3 -2.62 -17.02 1.93
C ARG A 3 -2.98 -17.08 0.45
N TYR A 4 -4.05 -17.80 0.12
CA TYR A 4 -4.49 -18.00 -1.26
C TYR A 4 -5.45 -16.91 -1.76
N ASN A 5 -5.96 -16.06 -0.86
CA ASN A 5 -6.86 -14.96 -1.18
C ASN A 5 -6.48 -13.72 -0.34
N VAL A 6 -5.48 -12.98 -0.79
CA VAL A 6 -5.05 -11.73 -0.16
C VAL A 6 -6.04 -10.62 -0.53
N ALA A 7 -6.51 -9.86 0.45
CA ALA A 7 -7.53 -8.84 0.29
C ALA A 7 -7.00 -7.45 0.67
N PRO A 8 -7.68 -6.36 0.23
CA PRO A 8 -7.43 -5.01 0.74
C PRO A 8 -7.36 -4.94 2.27
N THR A 9 -6.61 -3.95 2.76
CA THR A 9 -6.32 -3.67 4.18
C THR A 9 -5.53 -4.75 4.92
N GLN A 10 -5.21 -5.88 4.29
CA GLN A 10 -4.29 -6.87 4.86
C GLN A 10 -2.84 -6.45 4.66
N GLU A 11 -1.96 -6.84 5.59
CA GLU A 11 -0.52 -6.73 5.39
C GLU A 11 -0.03 -7.73 4.34
N VAL A 12 0.85 -7.31 3.43
CA VAL A 12 1.42 -8.11 2.34
C VAL A 12 2.91 -7.89 2.30
N VAL A 13 3.69 -8.98 2.23
CA VAL A 13 5.14 -8.88 1.99
C VAL A 13 5.36 -8.13 0.68
N SER A 14 6.11 -7.04 0.78
CA SER A 14 6.48 -6.16 -0.31
C SER A 14 8.00 -6.03 -0.33
N ILE A 15 8.57 -5.82 -1.51
CA ILE A 15 10.00 -5.57 -1.65
C ILE A 15 10.19 -4.05 -1.69
N LEU A 16 10.87 -3.51 -0.68
CA LEU A 16 11.26 -2.11 -0.64
C LEU A 16 12.71 -1.96 -1.08
N ARG A 17 13.04 -0.82 -1.67
CA ARG A 17 14.39 -0.48 -2.08
C ARG A 17 14.73 0.94 -1.64
N ASN A 18 15.56 1.05 -0.62
CA ASN A 18 16.26 2.27 -0.25
C ASN A 18 17.75 1.92 -0.13
N GLY A 19 18.45 1.89 -1.27
CA GLY A 19 19.75 1.22 -1.41
C GLY A 19 19.59 -0.25 -1.82
N SER A 20 19.73 -1.18 -0.86
CA SER A 20 19.52 -2.62 -1.10
C SER A 20 18.04 -3.00 -1.02
N ALA A 21 17.67 -4.05 -1.77
CA ALA A 21 16.33 -4.61 -1.71
C ALA A 21 16.16 -5.42 -0.41
N HIS A 22 15.04 -5.22 0.28
CA HIS A 22 14.65 -5.98 1.45
C HIS A 22 13.13 -6.23 1.44
N MET A 23 12.67 -7.20 2.23
CA MET A 23 11.27 -7.54 2.37
C MET A 23 10.70 -6.89 3.63
N GLU A 24 9.52 -6.30 3.52
CA GLU A 24 8.78 -5.73 4.64
C GLU A 24 7.28 -5.98 4.48
N TRP A 25 6.56 -6.03 5.60
CA TRP A 25 5.11 -6.15 5.59
C TRP A 25 4.48 -4.76 5.45
N LEU A 26 3.72 -4.55 4.37
CA LEU A 26 3.00 -3.31 4.12
C LEU A 26 1.51 -3.56 4.02
N GLN A 27 0.69 -2.63 4.51
CA GLN A 27 -0.76 -2.69 4.31
C GLN A 27 -1.12 -2.47 2.83
N TRP A 28 -1.98 -3.33 2.26
CA TRP A 28 -2.60 -3.07 0.96
C TRP A 28 -3.71 -2.00 1.09
N GLY A 29 -3.30 -0.75 1.06
CA GLY A 29 -4.15 0.43 1.17
C GLY A 29 -3.34 1.59 1.71
N LEU A 30 -3.03 2.56 0.85
CA LEU A 30 -2.17 3.69 1.18
C LEU A 30 -2.84 4.59 2.24
N ILE A 31 -2.13 4.88 3.33
CA ILE A 31 -2.52 5.91 4.30
C ILE A 31 -1.63 7.12 4.03
N PRO A 32 -2.15 8.23 3.49
CA PRO A 32 -1.36 9.43 3.27
C PRO A 32 -0.87 10.02 4.60
N SER A 33 0.32 10.61 4.60
CA SER A 33 0.91 11.21 5.82
C SER A 33 0.09 12.36 6.41
N TRP A 34 -0.78 12.99 5.62
CA TRP A 34 -1.70 14.05 6.04
C TRP A 34 -3.04 13.53 6.56
N ALA A 35 -3.33 12.24 6.43
CA ALA A 35 -4.59 11.66 6.87
C ALA A 35 -4.67 11.64 8.41
N LYS A 36 -5.82 12.03 8.96
CA LYS A 36 -6.11 11.95 10.40
C LYS A 36 -6.75 10.63 10.81
N ASP A 37 -7.15 9.84 9.82
CA ASP A 37 -7.91 8.60 9.98
C ASP A 37 -7.37 7.56 9.00
N GLU A 38 -6.90 6.44 9.56
CA GLU A 38 -6.31 5.33 8.82
C GLU A 38 -7.31 4.56 7.95
N THR A 39 -8.61 4.68 8.24
CA THR A 39 -9.68 4.02 7.46
C THR A 39 -9.73 4.48 6.00
N ILE A 40 -9.11 5.63 5.68
CA ILE A 40 -8.95 6.10 4.30
C ILE A 40 -8.19 5.09 3.43
N GLY A 41 -7.31 4.28 4.02
CA GLY A 41 -6.52 3.28 3.31
C GLY A 41 -7.39 2.25 2.57
N ALA A 42 -8.58 1.93 3.08
CA ALA A 42 -9.52 1.04 2.41
C ALA A 42 -10.03 1.59 1.06
N LYS A 43 -9.95 2.91 0.85
CA LYS A 43 -10.31 3.58 -0.41
C LYS A 43 -9.10 3.80 -1.33
N MET A 44 -7.87 3.58 -0.86
CA MET A 44 -6.62 3.87 -1.57
C MET A 44 -5.83 2.59 -1.91
N ILE A 45 -6.53 1.61 -2.47
CA ILE A 45 -5.98 0.27 -2.77
C ILE A 45 -5.37 0.16 -4.17
N ASN A 46 -5.65 1.14 -5.04
CA ASN A 46 -5.17 1.20 -6.42
C ASN A 46 -4.78 2.65 -6.75
N ALA A 47 -3.81 2.82 -7.65
CA ALA A 47 -3.49 4.09 -8.28
C ALA A 47 -3.46 3.92 -9.81
N ARG A 48 -4.12 4.84 -10.53
CA ARG A 48 -4.15 4.85 -11.99
C ARG A 48 -2.87 5.47 -12.52
N ALA A 49 -2.14 4.77 -13.39
CA ALA A 49 -0.86 5.23 -13.92
C ALA A 49 -0.99 6.55 -14.68
N GLU A 50 -2.12 6.77 -15.35
CA GLU A 50 -2.42 7.93 -16.19
C GLU A 50 -2.50 9.23 -15.39
N THR A 51 -2.86 9.17 -14.10
CA THR A 51 -3.12 10.35 -13.25
C THR A 51 -2.31 10.33 -11.95
N LEU A 52 -1.38 9.39 -11.78
CA LEU A 52 -0.64 9.22 -10.53
C LEU A 52 0.18 10.48 -10.19
N ALA A 53 0.84 11.09 -11.18
CA ALA A 53 1.72 12.24 -10.97
C ALA A 53 0.97 13.54 -10.63
N GLU A 54 -0.35 13.58 -10.84
CA GLU A 54 -1.20 14.75 -10.57
C GLU A 54 -1.83 14.69 -9.17
N LYS A 55 -1.70 13.56 -8.47
CA LYS A 55 -2.31 13.31 -7.16
C LYS A 55 -1.28 13.53 -6.04
N PRO A 56 -1.70 14.13 -4.92
CA PRO A 56 -0.82 14.46 -3.80
C PRO A 56 -0.37 13.25 -2.99
#